data_AF-A0A2H0WPA1-F1
#
_entry.id   AF-A0A2H0WPA1-F1
#
_cell.length_a   1.000
_cell.length_b   1.000
_cell.length_c   1.000
_cell.angle_alpha   90.00
_cell.angle_beta   90.00
_cell.angle_gamma   90.00
#
_symmetry.space_group_name_H-M   'P 1'
#
loop_
_entity.id
_entity.type
_entity.pdbx_description
1 polymer ?
#
loop_
_entity_poly.entity_id
_entity_poly.type
_entity_poly.pdbx_seq_one_letter_code
_entity_poly.pdbx_strand_id
1 'polypeptide(L)' 'AGLPQLKAVWHRLLRKILKKKSFKIVGEFTCAGHDEVSFLKKIGGINKGRPNENDIDKARQFVNSLMQH' A
#
# COMPACT_ATOMS: atom_id res chain seq x y z
N ALA A 1 0.70 4.12 3.27
CA ALA A 1 1.70 5.16 3.59
C ALA A 1 2.64 4.61 4.68
N GLY A 2 3.88 5.07 4.68
CA GLY A 2 5.08 4.30 5.04
C GLY A 2 5.84 3.86 3.79
N LEU A 3 6.68 2.83 3.92
CA LEU A 3 7.43 2.24 2.82
C LEU A 3 6.58 1.19 2.08
N PRO A 4 6.24 1.36 0.78
CA PRO A 4 5.40 0.40 0.04
C PRO A 4 5.96 -1.03 0.02
N GLN A 5 7.28 -1.17 0.06
CA GLN A 5 7.96 -2.47 0.16
C GLN A 5 7.59 -3.25 1.43
N LEU A 6 7.08 -2.58 2.48
CA LEU A 6 6.68 -3.21 3.74
C LEU A 6 5.17 -3.55 3.78
N LYS A 7 4.46 -3.60 2.64
CA LYS A 7 3.01 -3.89 2.56
C LYS A 7 2.58 -5.10 3.41
N ALA A 8 3.36 -6.17 3.42
CA ALA A 8 3.03 -7.39 4.15
C ALA A 8 3.00 -7.19 5.68
N VAL A 9 3.81 -6.25 6.19
CA VAL A 9 3.85 -5.82 7.59
C VAL A 9 2.64 -4.93 7.87
N TRP A 10 2.43 -3.90 7.06
CA TRP A 10 1.32 -2.94 7.22
C TRP A 10 -0.05 -3.63 7.18
N HIS A 11 -0.25 -4.55 6.25
CA HIS A 11 -1.52 -5.26 6.09
C HIS A 11 -1.66 -6.49 6.99
N ARG A 12 -0.66 -6.83 7.82
CA ARG A 12 -0.67 -8.06 8.63
C ARG A 12 -1.92 -8.20 9.48
N LEU A 13 -2.33 -7.12 10.15
CA LEU A 13 -3.51 -7.12 11.01
C LEU A 13 -4.80 -7.28 10.20
N LEU A 14 -4.95 -6.52 9.12
CA LEU A 14 -6.10 -6.62 8.23
C LEU A 14 -6.23 -8.01 7.62
N ARG A 15 -5.13 -8.57 7.09
CA ARG A 15 -5.07 -9.95 6.57
C ARG A 15 -5.51 -10.97 7.62
N LYS A 16 -5.08 -10.82 8.87
CA LYS A 16 -5.46 -11.72 9.97
C LYS A 16 -6.97 -11.64 10.26
N ILE A 17 -7.55 -10.44 10.24
CA ILE A 17 -8.99 -10.23 10.46
C ILE A 17 -9.81 -10.84 9.32
N LEU A 18 -9.43 -10.59 8.07
CA LEU A 18 -10.13 -11.11 6.89
C LEU A 18 -10.07 -12.65 6.84
N LYS A 19 -8.91 -13.26 7.10
CA LYS A 19 -8.77 -14.72 7.17
C LYS A 19 -9.61 -15.34 8.27
N LYS A 20 -9.70 -14.71 9.46
CA LYS A 20 -10.57 -15.17 10.55
C LYS A 20 -12.06 -15.15 10.20
N LYS A 21 -12.46 -14.28 9.28
CA LYS A 21 -13.83 -14.18 8.76
C LYS A 21 -14.04 -15.02 7.49
N SER A 22 -13.12 -15.93 7.18
CA SER A 22 -13.19 -16.82 6.01
C SER A 22 -13.19 -16.11 4.64
N PHE A 23 -12.70 -14.87 4.56
CA PHE A 23 -12.52 -14.20 3.27
C PHE A 23 -11.31 -14.76 2.52
N LYS A 24 -11.49 -14.98 1.21
CA LYS A 24 -10.38 -15.19 0.27
C LYS A 24 -9.76 -13.84 -0.08
N ILE A 25 -8.48 -13.68 0.21
CA ILE A 25 -7.71 -12.49 -0.18
C ILE A 25 -7.11 -12.77 -1.55
N VAL A 26 -7.55 -12.03 -2.57
CA VAL A 26 -7.12 -12.23 -3.97
C VAL A 26 -5.91 -11.37 -4.35
N GLY A 27 -5.55 -10.38 -3.54
CA GLY A 27 -4.36 -9.55 -3.76
C GLY A 27 -4.19 -8.50 -2.67
N GLU A 28 -3.02 -7.89 -2.63
CA GLU A 28 -2.69 -6.79 -1.73
C GLU A 28 -1.89 -5.70 -2.46
N PHE A 29 -2.40 -4.47 -2.41
CA PHE A 29 -1.77 -3.30 -3.02
C PHE A 29 -1.63 -2.16 -2.02
N THR A 30 -0.50 -1.44 -2.13
CA THR A 30 -0.28 -0.16 -1.47
C THR A 30 0.69 0.64 -2.33
N CYS A 31 0.61 1.96 -2.27
CA CYS A 31 1.53 2.86 -2.95
C CYS A 31 2.12 3.87 -1.97
N ALA A 32 3.15 4.58 -2.43
CA ALA A 32 3.69 5.70 -1.68
C ALA A 32 2.62 6.79 -1.64
N GLY A 33 2.18 7.13 -0.44
CA GLY A 33 1.42 8.35 -0.19
C GLY A 33 2.27 9.31 0.62
N HIS A 34 2.12 10.62 0.40
CA HIS A 34 2.76 11.65 1.22
C HIS A 34 2.53 11.34 2.69
N ASP A 35 3.64 11.27 3.43
CA ASP A 35 3.59 10.80 4.81
C ASP A 35 4.50 11.63 5.71
N GLU A 36 3.87 12.30 6.66
CA GLU A 36 4.52 13.08 7.69
C GLU A 36 4.48 12.32 9.02
N VAL A 37 5.03 11.11 9.06
CA VAL A 37 5.10 10.37 10.33
C VAL A 37 6.06 11.07 11.29
N SER A 38 5.51 11.68 12.35
CA SER A 38 6.19 12.07 13.59
C SER A 38 7.65 12.54 13.41
N PHE A 39 8.65 11.73 13.77
CA PHE A 39 10.08 12.09 13.71
C PHE A 39 10.56 12.50 12.30
N LEU A 40 9.98 11.93 11.24
CA LEU A 40 10.31 12.27 9.85
C LEU A 40 9.78 13.65 9.45
N LYS A 41 8.79 14.21 10.17
CA LYS A 41 8.29 15.57 9.92
C LYS A 41 9.38 16.63 10.06
N LYS A 42 10.39 16.40 10.92
CA LYS A 42 11.54 17.30 11.10
C LYS A 42 12.46 17.37 9.88
N ILE A 43 12.42 16.38 8.98
CA ILE A 43 13.10 16.38 7.68
C ILE A 43 12.12 16.58 6.50
N GLY A 44 10.87 16.95 6.81
CA GLY A 44 9.80 17.23 5.84
C GLY A 44 8.97 16.01 5.40
N GLY A 45 9.04 14.89 6.12
CA GLY A 45 8.31 13.67 5.79
C GLY A 45 8.97 12.86 4.67
N ILE A 46 8.32 11.77 4.30
CA ILE A 46 8.72 10.89 3.19
C ILE A 46 7.64 10.90 2.09
N ASN A 47 7.99 10.38 0.91
CA ASN A 47 7.07 10.28 -0.22
C ASN A 47 6.47 11.63 -0.65
N LYS A 48 7.25 12.72 -0.57
CA LYS A 48 6.83 14.04 -1.08
C LYS A 48 6.44 13.94 -2.55
N GLY A 49 5.36 14.61 -2.93
CA GLY A 49 4.84 14.57 -4.30
C GLY A 49 4.26 13.22 -4.71
N ARG A 50 3.85 12.38 -3.73
CA ARG A 50 3.23 11.07 -3.95
C ARG A 50 1.84 11.03 -3.30
N PRO A 51 0.89 10.25 -3.83
CA PRO A 51 1.02 9.42 -5.03
C PRO A 51 1.13 10.27 -6.31
N ASN A 52 1.91 9.80 -7.29
CA ASN A 52 2.05 10.42 -8.61
C ASN A 52 1.64 9.48 -9.75
N GLU A 53 1.82 9.88 -11.01
CA GLU A 53 1.40 9.10 -12.18
C GLU A 53 1.94 7.65 -12.15
N ASN A 54 3.19 7.44 -11.73
CA ASN A 54 3.76 6.10 -11.60
C ASN A 54 3.06 5.27 -10.51
N ASP A 55 2.63 5.89 -9.40
CA ASP A 55 1.86 5.20 -8.37
C ASP A 55 0.46 4.81 -8.88
N ILE A 56 -0.15 5.66 -9.72
CA ILE A 56 -1.41 5.37 -10.41
C ILE A 56 -1.21 4.23 -11.42
N ASP A 57 -0.14 4.22 -12.19
CA ASP A 57 0.16 3.14 -13.13
C ASP A 57 0.38 1.80 -12.44
N LYS A 58 1.06 1.79 -11.29
CA LYS A 58 1.18 0.59 -10.45
C LYS A 58 -0.18 0.10 -9.94
N ALA A 59 -1.09 1.00 -9.60
CA ALA A 59 -2.46 0.64 -9.22
C ALA A 59 -3.22 0.00 -10.39
N ARG A 60 -3.10 0.57 -11.59
CA ARG A 60 -3.69 0.01 -12.83
C ARG A 60 -3.12 -1.38 -13.12
N GLN A 61 -1.81 -1.54 -13.06
CA GLN A 61 -1.14 -2.84 -13.25
C GLN A 61 -1.62 -3.88 -12.23
N PHE A 62 -1.76 -3.48 -10.96
CA PHE A 62 -2.30 -4.36 -9.94
C PHE A 62 -3.72 -4.83 -10.27
N VAL A 63 -4.63 -3.91 -10.62
CA VAL A 63 -6.01 -4.28 -11.01
C VAL A 63 -6.01 -5.19 -12.24
N ASN A 64 -5.22 -4.87 -13.27
CA ASN A 64 -5.08 -5.70 -14.46
C ASN A 64 -4.57 -7.11 -14.13
N SER A 65 -3.63 -7.25 -13.20
CA SER A 65 -3.13 -8.56 -12.76
C SER A 65 -4.21 -9.41 -12.07
N LEU A 66 -5.21 -8.79 -11.45
CA LEU A 66 -6.33 -9.50 -10.83
C LEU A 66 -7.38 -9.97 -11.84
N MET A 67 -7.52 -9.28 -12.98
CA MET A 67 -8.49 -9.63 -14.02
C MET A 67 -8.00 -10.73 -14.96
N GLN A 68 -6.69 -11.01 -14.96
CA GLN A 68 -6.07 -12.08 -15.75
C GLN A 68 -6.09 -13.45 -15.04
N HIS A 69 -6.84 -13.57 -13.96
CA HIS A 69 -7.05 -14.78 -13.17
C HIS A 69 -8.54 -15.11 -13.08
#